data_AF-M6UGP9-F1
#
_entry.id   AF-M6UGP9-F1
#
_cell.length_a   1.000
_cell.length_b   1.000
_cell.length_c   1.000
_cell.angle_alpha   90.00
_cell.angle_beta   90.00
_cell.angle_gamma   90.00
#
_symmetry.space_group_name_H-M   'P 1'
#
loop_
_entity.id
_entity.type
_entity.pdbx_description
1 polymer ?
#
loop_
_entity_poly.entity_id
_entity_poly.type
_entity_poly.pdbx_seq_one_letter_code
_entity_poly.pdbx_strand_id
1 'polypeptide(L)'
;MNQKQLIQETLKYFGKDRKLLRKTILGFNFNGKETKEWKKRINVCTTHPFAIQNGIFDYVVSNILDKNYSQIHMDYLGDLSWNIKILLNSNIQSGYDWDKKLAIKCGQAKILEIYINYIIPAYTLNPFYISYNQKENYYEFGKIPKMGKHEQIILNNIIKLFDSLGYFYVSEKLASKKYKGLFSDCNQEGNASLFDCLFSDIHRHQIGIEKFFDSFSDKGLSVDFTGARISWHEYYDLNRNFLFREEYRFLKSGDVLLLTMDQAGHISKINVWRDIGKLTKRGFELNILKVFKRRNSNLSQNLKKKS
;
A
#
# COMPACT_ATOMS: atom_id res chain seq x y z
N MET A 1 -20.77 -14.12 6.43
CA MET A 1 -21.06 -12.83 5.76
C MET A 1 -21.06 -13.04 4.25
N ASN A 2 -21.88 -12.33 3.47
CA ASN A 2 -21.82 -12.34 2.00
C ASN A 2 -21.27 -11.01 1.44
N GLN A 3 -21.00 -10.94 0.14
CA GLN A 3 -20.42 -9.74 -0.49
C GLN A 3 -21.29 -8.48 -0.31
N LYS A 4 -22.62 -8.60 -0.39
CA LYS A 4 -23.53 -7.45 -0.23
C LYS A 4 -23.47 -6.91 1.20
N GLN A 5 -23.49 -7.81 2.19
CA GLN A 5 -23.34 -7.47 3.60
C GLN A 5 -21.98 -6.80 3.87
N LEU A 6 -20.89 -7.33 3.32
CA LEU A 6 -19.56 -6.72 3.44
C LEU A 6 -19.60 -5.27 2.98
N ILE A 7 -20.08 -5.00 1.76
CA ILE A 7 -20.12 -3.66 1.17
C ILE A 7 -20.98 -2.70 2.03
N GLN A 8 -22.13 -3.17 2.52
CA GLN A 8 -23.00 -2.38 3.38
C GLN A 8 -22.33 -2.02 4.71
N GLU A 9 -21.68 -2.98 5.36
CA GLU A 9 -20.93 -2.71 6.60
C GLU A 9 -19.74 -1.78 6.33
N THR A 10 -19.01 -1.96 5.24
CA THR A 10 -17.92 -1.03 4.87
C THR A 10 -18.44 0.39 4.68
N LEU A 11 -19.55 0.59 3.97
CA LEU A 11 -20.17 1.92 3.80
C LEU A 11 -20.62 2.55 5.12
N LYS A 12 -21.03 1.73 6.09
CA LYS A 12 -21.50 2.20 7.40
C LYS A 12 -20.35 2.75 8.26
N TYR A 13 -19.16 2.16 8.15
CA TYR A 13 -17.97 2.58 8.90
C TYR A 13 -17.13 3.63 8.15
N PHE A 14 -16.96 3.44 6.85
CA PHE A 14 -16.07 4.23 5.99
C PHE A 14 -16.82 5.12 4.99
N GLY A 15 -18.08 5.40 5.29
CA GLY A 15 -18.86 6.42 4.60
C GLY A 15 -18.46 7.84 5.01
N LYS A 16 -19.16 8.84 4.45
CA LYS A 16 -18.97 10.25 4.81
C LYS A 16 -19.21 10.51 6.32
N ASP A 17 -20.17 9.81 6.92
CA ASP A 17 -20.39 9.86 8.36
C ASP A 17 -19.55 8.79 9.07
N ARG A 18 -18.46 9.23 9.72
CA ARG A 18 -17.54 8.36 10.46
C ARG A 18 -17.87 8.24 11.96
N LYS A 19 -19.05 8.69 12.42
CA LYS A 19 -19.41 8.63 13.85
C LYS A 19 -19.40 7.22 14.42
N LEU A 20 -19.93 6.25 13.66
CA LEU A 20 -19.95 4.85 14.10
C LEU A 20 -18.54 4.30 14.23
N LEU A 21 -17.68 4.58 13.25
CA LEU A 21 -16.27 4.17 13.27
C LEU A 21 -15.55 4.71 14.51
N ARG A 22 -15.66 6.01 14.76
CA ARG A 22 -15.07 6.65 15.95
C ARG A 22 -15.57 6.02 17.24
N LYS A 23 -16.88 5.75 17.34
CA LYS A 23 -17.46 5.08 18.51
C LYS A 23 -16.89 3.68 18.71
N THR A 24 -16.77 2.90 17.63
CA THR A 24 -16.21 1.53 17.69
C THR A 24 -14.76 1.52 18.11
N ILE A 25 -13.94 2.44 17.57
CA ILE A 25 -12.52 2.58 17.94
C ILE A 25 -12.37 2.96 19.41
N LEU A 26 -13.09 3.97 19.87
CA LEU A 26 -13.04 4.42 21.27
C LEU A 26 -13.55 3.37 22.26
N GLY A 27 -14.44 2.47 21.81
CA GLY A 27 -14.93 1.35 22.60
C GLY A 27 -14.08 0.09 22.50
N PHE A 28 -12.98 0.11 21.72
CA PHE A 28 -12.16 -1.08 21.52
C PHE A 28 -11.35 -1.40 22.78
N ASN A 29 -11.36 -2.66 23.19
CA ASN A 29 -10.60 -3.13 24.33
C ASN A 29 -9.51 -4.10 23.85
N PHE A 30 -8.26 -3.66 23.93
CA PHE A 30 -7.11 -4.49 23.59
C PHE A 30 -6.48 -5.03 24.87
N ASN A 31 -6.51 -6.36 25.04
CA ASN A 31 -5.97 -7.00 26.25
C ASN A 31 -4.56 -7.61 26.03
N GLY A 32 -3.99 -7.45 24.82
CA GLY A 32 -2.65 -7.88 24.47
C GLY A 32 -2.47 -9.39 24.29
N LYS A 33 -3.55 -10.19 24.40
CA LYS A 33 -3.48 -11.66 24.25
C LYS A 33 -3.69 -12.10 22.80
N GLU A 34 -4.24 -11.23 21.96
CA GLU A 34 -4.62 -11.50 20.58
C GLU A 34 -3.41 -11.96 19.75
N THR A 35 -2.27 -11.27 19.86
CA THR A 35 -1.05 -11.64 19.12
C THR A 35 -0.54 -13.03 19.49
N LYS A 36 -0.60 -13.40 20.79
CA LYS A 36 -0.17 -14.74 21.26
C LYS A 36 -1.11 -15.83 20.76
N GLU A 37 -2.41 -15.55 20.71
CA GLU A 37 -3.41 -16.46 20.18
C GLU A 37 -3.24 -16.67 18.67
N TRP A 38 -3.07 -15.60 17.91
CA TRP A 38 -2.80 -15.68 16.48
C TRP A 38 -1.50 -16.42 16.17
N LYS A 39 -0.43 -16.20 16.96
CA LYS A 39 0.81 -16.97 16.82
C LYS A 39 0.56 -18.48 16.94
N LYS A 40 -0.26 -18.92 17.90
CA LYS A 40 -0.64 -20.34 18.04
C LYS A 40 -1.42 -20.84 16.83
N ARG A 41 -2.39 -20.07 16.34
CA ARG A 41 -3.22 -20.44 15.20
C ARG A 41 -2.40 -20.58 13.91
N ILE A 42 -1.46 -19.65 13.65
CA ILE A 42 -0.59 -19.71 12.47
C ILE A 42 0.42 -20.87 12.56
N ASN A 43 0.95 -21.17 13.74
CA ASN A 43 1.83 -22.33 13.95
C ASN A 43 1.17 -23.67 13.61
N VAL A 44 -0.18 -23.77 13.65
CA VAL A 44 -0.91 -24.96 13.20
C VAL A 44 -0.97 -25.04 11.66
N CYS A 45 -0.91 -23.89 10.98
CA CYS A 45 -1.02 -23.81 9.52
C CYS A 45 0.30 -24.04 8.81
N THR A 46 1.42 -23.68 9.45
CA THR A 46 2.76 -23.73 8.85
C THR A 46 3.86 -23.74 9.92
N THR A 47 4.99 -24.34 9.56
CA THR A 47 6.25 -24.26 10.31
C THR A 47 7.15 -23.11 9.82
N HIS A 48 6.73 -22.42 8.76
CA HIS A 48 7.52 -21.35 8.15
C HIS A 48 7.60 -20.12 9.05
N PRO A 49 8.70 -19.34 8.98
CA PRO A 49 8.80 -18.08 9.69
C PRO A 49 7.68 -17.12 9.31
N PHE A 50 7.13 -16.44 10.32
CA PHE A 50 6.15 -15.39 10.12
C PHE A 50 6.33 -14.24 11.13
N ALA A 51 5.84 -13.07 10.74
CA ALA A 51 5.71 -11.92 11.61
C ALA A 51 4.26 -11.46 11.65
N ILE A 52 3.84 -10.99 12.82
CA ILE A 52 2.57 -10.31 13.04
C ILE A 52 2.89 -8.83 13.22
N GLN A 53 2.32 -8.00 12.36
CA GLN A 53 2.48 -6.55 12.38
C GLN A 53 1.11 -5.96 12.70
N ASN A 54 0.97 -5.52 13.94
CA ASN A 54 -0.17 -4.72 14.34
C ASN A 54 0.13 -3.28 13.88
N GLY A 55 -0.64 -2.76 12.93
CA GLY A 55 -0.33 -1.52 12.21
C GLY A 55 -0.61 -0.25 13.00
N ILE A 56 -1.19 0.76 12.31
CA ILE A 56 -1.54 2.07 12.88
C ILE A 56 -2.49 1.95 14.07
N PHE A 57 -3.29 0.88 14.13
CA PHE A 57 -4.26 0.69 15.21
C PHE A 57 -3.61 0.52 16.58
N ASP A 58 -2.39 -0.03 16.69
CA ASP A 58 -1.70 -0.14 17.98
C ASP A 58 -1.31 1.24 18.55
N TYR A 59 -0.99 2.21 17.69
CA TYR A 59 -0.77 3.59 18.10
C TYR A 59 -2.06 4.20 18.67
N VAL A 60 -3.19 3.99 17.99
CA VAL A 60 -4.50 4.47 18.45
C VAL A 60 -4.88 3.81 19.79
N VAL A 61 -4.73 2.49 19.89
CA VAL A 61 -4.99 1.72 21.13
C VAL A 61 -4.12 2.21 22.27
N SER A 62 -2.82 2.42 22.06
CA SER A 62 -1.91 2.92 23.10
C SER A 62 -2.37 4.28 23.62
N ASN A 63 -2.74 5.21 22.74
CA ASN A 63 -3.27 6.51 23.16
C ASN A 63 -4.63 6.43 23.87
N ILE A 64 -5.49 5.46 23.52
CA ILE A 64 -6.75 5.20 24.25
C ILE A 64 -6.45 4.72 25.67
N LEU A 65 -5.54 3.75 25.82
CA LEU A 65 -5.16 3.17 27.12
C LEU A 65 -4.51 4.22 28.04
N ASP A 66 -3.65 5.07 27.47
CA ASP A 66 -2.96 6.15 28.18
C ASP A 66 -3.86 7.38 28.42
N LYS A 67 -5.12 7.34 27.98
CA LYS A 67 -6.09 8.46 28.03
C LYS A 67 -5.60 9.72 27.28
N ASN A 68 -4.71 9.56 26.32
CA ASN A 68 -4.15 10.62 25.47
C ASN A 68 -5.01 10.86 24.22
N TYR A 69 -6.33 11.03 24.41
CA TYR A 69 -7.29 11.13 23.30
C TYR A 69 -6.99 12.28 22.32
N SER A 70 -6.34 13.35 22.78
CA SER A 70 -5.96 14.50 21.94
C SER A 70 -4.89 14.18 20.89
N GLN A 71 -4.13 13.10 21.08
CA GLN A 71 -3.14 12.62 20.11
C GLN A 71 -3.76 11.74 19.01
N ILE A 72 -5.02 11.33 19.18
CA ILE A 72 -5.70 10.50 18.20
C ILE A 72 -6.26 11.41 17.11
N HIS A 73 -5.61 11.39 15.95
CA HIS A 73 -6.09 12.07 14.76
C HIS A 73 -7.28 11.30 14.15
N MET A 74 -8.48 11.53 14.69
CA MET A 74 -9.72 10.84 14.32
C MET A 74 -10.17 11.04 12.86
N ASP A 75 -9.58 12.01 12.17
CA ASP A 75 -9.80 12.27 10.74
C ASP A 75 -8.80 11.50 9.85
N TYR A 76 -7.73 10.96 10.45
CA TYR A 76 -6.63 10.24 9.81
C TYR A 76 -6.39 8.89 10.52
N LEU A 77 -7.46 8.15 10.79
CA LEU A 77 -7.37 6.87 11.51
C LEU A 77 -6.77 5.76 10.65
N GLY A 78 -6.63 6.00 9.36
CA GLY A 78 -6.03 5.15 8.37
C GLY A 78 -6.72 3.80 8.27
N ASP A 79 -5.88 2.88 7.82
CA ASP A 79 -6.07 1.46 7.68
C ASP A 79 -6.40 0.80 9.03
N LEU A 80 -7.66 0.45 9.28
CA LEU A 80 -8.04 -0.31 10.48
C LEU A 80 -7.79 -1.81 10.26
N SER A 81 -6.57 -2.12 9.85
CA SER A 81 -6.11 -3.46 9.59
C SER A 81 -4.76 -3.72 10.25
N TRP A 82 -4.45 -5.00 10.36
CA TRP A 82 -3.15 -5.51 10.72
C TRP A 82 -2.81 -6.66 9.77
N ASN A 83 -1.56 -7.05 9.76
CA ASN A 83 -1.10 -8.02 8.79
C ASN A 83 -0.20 -9.11 9.39
N ILE A 84 -0.26 -10.27 8.74
CA ILE A 84 0.63 -11.40 9.00
C ILE A 84 1.45 -11.62 7.73
N LYS A 85 2.77 -11.62 7.86
CA LYS A 85 3.69 -11.95 6.77
C LYS A 85 4.26 -13.33 7.01
N ILE A 86 4.07 -14.26 6.08
CA ILE A 86 4.61 -15.62 6.13
C ILE A 86 5.62 -15.77 5.00
N LEU A 87 6.83 -16.20 5.33
CA LEU A 87 7.88 -16.46 4.35
C LEU A 87 7.61 -17.82 3.71
N LEU A 88 7.44 -17.87 2.40
CA LEU A 88 7.08 -19.10 1.67
C LEU A 88 8.31 -19.92 1.22
N ASN A 89 9.51 -19.34 1.26
CA ASN A 89 10.76 -20.06 0.94
C ASN A 89 11.02 -21.17 1.97
N SER A 90 10.99 -22.44 1.52
CA SER A 90 11.22 -23.63 2.37
C SER A 90 12.61 -23.70 2.99
N ASN A 91 13.59 -23.03 2.39
CA ASN A 91 15.00 -23.17 2.74
C ASN A 91 15.42 -22.23 3.89
N ILE A 92 14.48 -21.43 4.42
CA ILE A 92 14.76 -20.43 5.44
C ILE A 92 13.95 -20.74 6.70
N GLN A 93 14.65 -21.03 7.78
CA GLN A 93 14.07 -21.47 9.05
C GLN A 93 13.94 -20.34 10.10
N SER A 94 14.45 -19.13 9.80
CA SER A 94 14.34 -17.97 10.67
C SER A 94 13.96 -16.72 9.89
N GLY A 95 13.06 -15.92 10.47
CA GLY A 95 12.69 -14.61 9.95
C GLY A 95 13.77 -13.60 10.32
N TYR A 96 14.37 -12.97 9.31
CA TYR A 96 15.23 -11.80 9.48
C TYR A 96 14.37 -10.54 9.53
N ASP A 97 15.00 -9.37 9.57
CA ASP A 97 14.35 -8.12 9.16
C ASP A 97 13.69 -8.38 7.79
N TRP A 98 12.38 -8.14 7.67
CA TRP A 98 11.58 -8.47 6.48
C TRP A 98 11.85 -7.48 5.33
N ASP A 99 13.13 -7.33 4.97
CA ASP A 99 13.69 -6.24 4.19
C ASP A 99 14.78 -6.72 3.19
N LYS A 100 15.69 -5.81 2.81
CA LYS A 100 16.88 -6.03 1.98
C LYS A 100 17.68 -7.27 2.37
N LYS A 101 17.91 -7.52 3.67
CA LYS A 101 18.70 -8.67 4.13
C LYS A 101 18.00 -9.98 3.79
N LEU A 102 16.70 -10.06 4.03
CA LEU A 102 15.90 -11.23 3.69
C LEU A 102 15.87 -11.47 2.18
N ALA A 103 15.67 -10.40 1.40
CA ALA A 103 15.67 -10.46 -0.05
C ALA A 103 17.01 -10.98 -0.61
N ILE A 104 18.14 -10.46 -0.10
CA ILE A 104 19.49 -10.93 -0.46
C ILE A 104 19.67 -12.41 -0.12
N LYS A 105 19.32 -12.81 1.11
CA LYS A 105 19.53 -14.19 1.56
C LYS A 105 18.74 -15.20 0.73
N CYS A 106 17.51 -14.84 0.35
CA CYS A 106 16.66 -15.71 -0.45
C CYS A 106 16.98 -15.64 -1.96
N GLY A 107 17.72 -14.61 -2.40
CA GLY A 107 17.74 -14.13 -3.80
C GLY A 107 16.40 -13.50 -4.20
N GLN A 108 15.31 -14.22 -3.94
CA GLN A 108 13.94 -13.77 -4.03
C GLN A 108 13.15 -14.33 -2.83
N ALA A 109 12.78 -13.43 -1.90
CA ALA A 109 11.92 -13.76 -0.77
C ALA A 109 10.46 -13.76 -1.23
N LYS A 110 9.80 -14.90 -1.17
CA LYS A 110 8.38 -15.07 -1.47
C LYS A 110 7.59 -14.95 -0.18
N ILE A 111 6.63 -14.04 -0.14
CA ILE A 111 5.88 -13.69 1.07
C ILE A 111 4.40 -13.85 0.78
N LEU A 112 3.69 -14.53 1.69
CA LEU A 112 2.25 -14.43 1.80
C LEU A 112 1.94 -13.38 2.86
N GLU A 113 1.42 -12.23 2.44
CA GLU A 113 0.88 -11.24 3.34
C GLU A 113 -0.63 -11.37 3.46
N ILE A 114 -1.11 -11.39 4.69
CA ILE A 114 -2.53 -11.55 5.04
C ILE A 114 -2.94 -10.25 5.71
N TYR A 115 -3.82 -9.47 5.08
CA TYR A 115 -4.40 -8.28 5.71
C TYR A 115 -5.71 -8.65 6.39
N ILE A 116 -5.91 -8.18 7.61
CA ILE A 116 -7.01 -8.56 8.49
C ILE A 116 -7.60 -7.28 9.06
N ASN A 117 -8.89 -7.04 8.85
CA ASN A 117 -9.55 -5.85 9.38
C ASN A 117 -9.90 -6.05 10.87
N TYR A 118 -9.72 -5.01 11.69
CA TYR A 118 -9.98 -5.04 13.13
C TYR A 118 -11.47 -5.01 13.50
N ILE A 119 -12.33 -4.46 12.63
CA ILE A 119 -13.73 -4.15 12.95
C ILE A 119 -14.68 -5.12 12.23
N ILE A 120 -14.46 -5.28 10.94
CA ILE A 120 -15.24 -6.14 10.06
C ILE A 120 -14.46 -7.45 9.94
N PRO A 121 -15.06 -8.62 10.20
CA PRO A 121 -14.37 -9.93 10.12
C PRO A 121 -14.11 -10.28 8.65
N ALA A 122 -13.12 -9.63 8.07
CA ALA A 122 -12.74 -9.71 6.66
C ALA A 122 -11.22 -9.74 6.54
N TYR A 123 -10.74 -10.48 5.55
CA TYR A 123 -9.33 -10.59 5.25
C TYR A 123 -9.07 -10.66 3.75
N THR A 124 -7.87 -10.32 3.33
CA THR A 124 -7.38 -10.56 1.96
C THR A 124 -5.98 -11.12 1.99
N LEU A 125 -5.60 -11.77 0.89
CA LEU A 125 -4.32 -12.44 0.71
C LEU A 125 -3.56 -11.75 -0.42
N ASN A 126 -2.31 -11.39 -0.15
CA ASN A 126 -1.41 -10.76 -1.10
C ASN A 126 -0.11 -11.58 -1.17
N PRO A 127 -0.03 -12.60 -2.03
CA PRO A 127 1.22 -13.29 -2.28
C PRO A 127 2.10 -12.50 -3.25
N PHE A 128 3.31 -12.16 -2.83
CA PHE A 128 4.27 -11.41 -3.64
C PHE A 128 5.70 -11.88 -3.37
N TYR A 129 6.64 -11.42 -4.17
CA TYR A 129 8.06 -11.58 -3.91
C TYR A 129 8.74 -10.24 -3.70
N ILE A 130 9.85 -10.27 -2.96
CA ILE A 130 10.83 -9.20 -2.83
C ILE A 130 12.18 -9.75 -3.28
N SER A 131 12.86 -9.02 -4.14
CA SER A 131 14.27 -9.24 -4.45
C SER A 131 15.02 -7.93 -4.36
N TYR A 132 16.34 -8.00 -4.18
CA TYR A 132 17.19 -6.81 -4.13
C TYR A 132 18.40 -7.01 -5.03
N ASN A 133 18.55 -6.12 -6.02
CA ASN A 133 19.69 -6.09 -6.91
C ASN A 133 20.82 -5.31 -6.23
N GLN A 134 21.86 -6.01 -5.76
CA GLN A 134 22.99 -5.38 -5.10
C GLN A 134 23.85 -4.54 -6.04
N LYS A 135 23.95 -4.93 -7.32
CA LYS A 135 24.80 -4.27 -8.32
C LYS A 135 24.23 -2.90 -8.69
N GLU A 136 22.92 -2.85 -8.92
CA GLU A 136 22.21 -1.65 -9.36
C GLU A 136 21.49 -0.93 -8.22
N ASN A 137 21.57 -1.48 -7.01
CA ASN A 137 21.01 -0.95 -5.78
C ASN A 137 19.51 -0.61 -5.89
N TYR A 138 18.66 -1.61 -6.13
CA TYR A 138 17.21 -1.39 -6.12
C TYR A 138 16.46 -2.62 -5.59
N TYR A 139 15.26 -2.39 -5.06
CA TYR A 139 14.32 -3.45 -4.74
C TYR A 139 13.41 -3.74 -5.93
N GLU A 140 13.05 -5.01 -6.11
CA GLU A 140 11.98 -5.42 -7.01
C GLU A 140 10.91 -6.17 -6.22
N PHE A 141 9.66 -5.74 -6.39
CA PHE A 141 8.46 -6.34 -5.85
C PHE A 141 7.59 -6.84 -7.00
N GLY A 142 7.00 -8.02 -6.88
CA GLY A 142 6.12 -8.55 -7.92
C GLY A 142 5.23 -9.69 -7.46
N LYS A 143 4.22 -10.05 -8.25
CA LYS A 143 3.39 -11.23 -7.97
C LYS A 143 4.23 -12.50 -8.03
N ILE A 144 3.91 -13.49 -7.20
CA ILE A 144 4.45 -14.84 -7.36
C ILE A 144 3.78 -15.46 -8.60
N PRO A 145 4.50 -15.69 -9.72
CA PRO A 145 3.87 -16.11 -10.97
C PRO A 145 3.32 -17.53 -10.90
N LYS A 146 3.99 -18.41 -10.13
CA LYS A 146 3.57 -19.78 -9.89
C LYS A 146 3.96 -20.19 -8.48
N MET A 147 2.96 -20.62 -7.71
CA MET A 147 3.18 -21.22 -6.40
C MET A 147 3.59 -22.68 -6.53
N GLY A 148 4.61 -23.07 -5.77
CA GLY A 148 4.97 -24.48 -5.58
C GLY A 148 3.92 -25.22 -4.74
N LYS A 149 3.92 -26.55 -4.80
CA LYS A 149 2.98 -27.40 -4.05
C LYS A 149 2.97 -27.06 -2.54
N HIS A 150 4.14 -26.84 -1.95
CA HIS A 150 4.27 -26.49 -0.55
C HIS A 150 3.66 -25.11 -0.23
N GLU A 151 3.94 -24.11 -1.06
CA GLU A 151 3.42 -22.74 -0.92
C GLU A 151 1.88 -22.74 -0.99
N GLN A 152 1.31 -23.54 -1.91
CA GLN A 152 -0.14 -23.73 -2.04
C GLN A 152 -0.76 -24.41 -0.82
N ILE A 153 -0.07 -25.37 -0.19
CA ILE A 153 -0.53 -26.02 1.04
C ILE A 153 -0.64 -24.98 2.17
N ILE A 154 0.37 -24.14 2.36
CA ILE A 154 0.32 -23.05 3.36
C ILE A 154 -0.88 -22.13 3.08
N LEU A 155 -1.02 -21.67 1.83
CA LEU A 155 -2.12 -20.79 1.44
C LEU A 155 -3.49 -21.40 1.77
N ASN A 156 -3.69 -22.67 1.42
CA ASN A 156 -4.95 -23.38 1.68
C ASN A 156 -5.20 -23.58 3.18
N ASN A 157 -4.17 -23.85 3.97
CA ASN A 157 -4.30 -23.98 5.42
C ASN A 157 -4.71 -22.65 6.06
N ILE A 158 -4.13 -21.54 5.60
CA ILE A 158 -4.52 -20.20 6.02
C ILE A 158 -5.97 -19.91 5.67
N ILE A 159 -6.40 -20.16 4.43
CA ILE A 159 -7.80 -19.96 4.02
C ILE A 159 -8.75 -20.74 4.93
N LYS A 160 -8.48 -22.04 5.16
CA LYS A 160 -9.27 -22.88 6.07
C LYS A 160 -9.30 -22.35 7.50
N LEU A 161 -8.18 -21.83 8.01
CA LEU A 161 -8.13 -21.22 9.33
C LEU A 161 -9.10 -20.04 9.40
N PHE A 162 -8.99 -19.08 8.48
CA PHE A 162 -9.86 -17.90 8.48
C PHE A 162 -11.34 -18.25 8.27
N ASP A 163 -11.63 -19.21 7.40
CA ASP A 163 -12.98 -19.71 7.16
C ASP A 163 -13.58 -20.31 8.45
N SER A 164 -12.81 -21.12 9.19
CA SER A 164 -13.25 -21.71 10.47
C SER A 164 -13.49 -20.67 11.57
N LEU A 165 -12.86 -19.50 11.44
CA LEU A 165 -13.05 -18.34 12.32
C LEU A 165 -14.19 -17.41 11.87
N GLY A 166 -14.85 -17.74 10.75
CA GLY A 166 -15.97 -16.98 10.22
C GLY A 166 -15.58 -15.67 9.51
N TYR A 167 -14.30 -15.50 9.15
CA TYR A 167 -13.85 -14.34 8.40
C TYR A 167 -14.27 -14.44 6.93
N PHE A 168 -14.61 -13.30 6.33
CA PHE A 168 -14.94 -13.23 4.91
C PHE A 168 -13.69 -12.97 4.08
N TYR A 169 -13.41 -13.86 3.13
CA TYR A 169 -12.33 -13.67 2.17
C TYR A 169 -12.70 -12.63 1.11
N VAL A 170 -11.96 -11.53 1.07
CA VAL A 170 -12.09 -10.47 0.06
C VAL A 170 -11.09 -10.74 -1.06
N SER A 171 -11.54 -11.31 -2.17
CA SER A 171 -10.68 -11.51 -3.34
C SER A 171 -10.07 -10.20 -3.86
N GLU A 172 -8.90 -10.26 -4.48
CA GLU A 172 -8.23 -9.11 -5.13
C GLU A 172 -9.18 -8.32 -6.05
N LYS A 173 -9.98 -9.04 -6.86
CA LYS A 173 -10.97 -8.44 -7.77
C LYS A 173 -12.05 -7.66 -7.01
N LEU A 174 -12.48 -8.17 -5.86
CA LEU A 174 -13.48 -7.48 -5.03
C LEU A 174 -12.85 -6.29 -4.30
N ALA A 175 -11.67 -6.50 -3.69
CA ALA A 175 -10.93 -5.48 -2.96
C ALA A 175 -10.64 -4.24 -3.84
N SER A 176 -10.29 -4.47 -5.10
CA SER A 176 -9.98 -3.39 -6.06
C SER A 176 -11.19 -2.59 -6.56
N LYS A 177 -12.43 -3.02 -6.27
CA LYS A 177 -13.62 -2.29 -6.71
C LYS A 177 -13.79 -1.00 -5.91
N LYS A 178 -14.00 0.09 -6.64
CA LYS A 178 -14.36 1.40 -6.08
C LYS A 178 -15.86 1.52 -5.91
N TYR A 179 -16.29 2.17 -4.83
CA TYR A 179 -17.70 2.40 -4.56
C TYR A 179 -17.93 3.87 -4.23
N LYS A 180 -18.95 4.44 -4.87
CA LYS A 180 -19.41 5.79 -4.55
C LYS A 180 -19.86 5.83 -3.08
N GLY A 181 -19.39 6.84 -2.36
CA GLY A 181 -19.67 7.04 -0.95
C GLY A 181 -18.68 6.39 0.02
N LEU A 182 -17.68 5.64 -0.47
CA LEU A 182 -16.56 5.19 0.36
C LEU A 182 -15.43 6.21 0.39
N PHE A 183 -14.90 6.47 1.58
CA PHE A 183 -13.85 7.44 1.84
C PHE A 183 -12.70 6.76 2.60
N SER A 184 -11.48 6.95 2.10
CA SER A 184 -10.25 6.64 2.83
C SER A 184 -9.50 7.94 3.11
N ASP A 185 -8.41 7.88 3.85
CA ASP A 185 -7.66 9.08 4.20
C ASP A 185 -6.94 9.65 2.96
N CYS A 186 -6.47 8.76 2.09
CA CYS A 186 -5.94 9.07 0.76
C CYS A 186 -7.01 9.36 -0.31
N ASN A 187 -8.31 9.12 -0.05
CA ASN A 187 -9.39 9.33 -1.01
C ASN A 187 -10.61 10.05 -0.38
N GLN A 188 -10.55 11.38 -0.44
CA GLN A 188 -11.59 12.28 0.06
C GLN A 188 -12.71 12.57 -0.96
N GLU A 189 -12.59 12.05 -2.20
CA GLU A 189 -13.59 12.25 -3.26
C GLU A 189 -14.81 11.33 -3.12
N GLY A 190 -14.79 10.38 -2.18
CA GLY A 190 -15.90 9.48 -1.94
C GLY A 190 -16.02 8.39 -3.00
N ASN A 191 -14.88 7.90 -3.53
CA ASN A 191 -14.82 6.79 -4.47
C ASN A 191 -13.62 5.87 -4.17
N ALA A 192 -13.40 5.61 -2.88
CA ALA A 192 -12.35 4.71 -2.42
C ALA A 192 -12.66 3.25 -2.80
N SER A 193 -11.60 2.44 -2.90
CA SER A 193 -11.73 1.00 -3.08
C SER A 193 -12.09 0.30 -1.76
N LEU A 194 -12.59 -0.94 -1.84
CA LEU A 194 -12.76 -1.77 -0.64
C LEU A 194 -11.42 -2.04 0.04
N PHE A 195 -10.33 -2.17 -0.72
CA PHE A 195 -8.99 -2.35 -0.17
C PHE A 195 -8.57 -1.12 0.64
N ASP A 196 -8.76 0.08 0.08
CA ASP A 196 -8.42 1.35 0.73
C ASP A 196 -9.14 1.51 2.07
N CYS A 197 -10.39 1.03 2.17
CA CYS A 197 -11.19 1.17 3.40
C CYS A 197 -10.93 0.04 4.41
N LEU A 198 -10.79 -1.20 3.94
CA LEU A 198 -10.72 -2.38 4.81
C LEU A 198 -9.29 -2.74 5.22
N PHE A 199 -8.30 -2.45 4.38
CA PHE A 199 -6.97 -3.04 4.52
C PHE A 199 -5.87 -2.01 4.46
N SER A 200 -5.70 -1.30 3.34
CA SER A 200 -4.72 -0.23 3.28
C SER A 200 -4.98 0.76 2.17
N ASP A 201 -4.84 2.05 2.46
CA ASP A 201 -4.87 3.12 1.46
C ASP A 201 -3.49 3.69 1.10
N ILE A 202 -2.44 3.22 1.78
CA ILE A 202 -1.03 3.52 1.47
C ILE A 202 -0.29 2.35 0.83
N HIS A 203 -0.73 1.12 1.09
CA HIS A 203 -0.28 -0.08 0.41
C HIS A 203 -1.32 -0.52 -0.59
N ARG A 204 -0.95 -1.45 -1.47
CA ARG A 204 -1.83 -2.00 -2.49
C ARG A 204 -1.55 -3.47 -2.69
N HIS A 205 -2.54 -4.21 -3.19
CA HIS A 205 -2.27 -5.50 -3.80
C HIS A 205 -1.18 -5.35 -4.86
N GLN A 206 -0.25 -6.31 -4.87
CA GLN A 206 0.81 -6.31 -5.86
C GLN A 206 0.19 -6.69 -7.21
N ILE A 207 -0.14 -5.73 -8.07
CA ILE A 207 -0.84 -5.97 -9.35
C ILE A 207 0.11 -6.15 -10.56
N GLY A 208 1.37 -5.76 -10.41
CA GLY A 208 2.40 -5.82 -11.45
C GLY A 208 3.78 -6.04 -10.84
N ILE A 209 4.82 -5.56 -11.51
CA ILE A 209 6.18 -5.53 -10.97
C ILE A 209 6.56 -4.06 -10.71
N GLU A 210 7.05 -3.80 -9.51
CA GLU A 210 7.54 -2.50 -9.09
C GLU A 210 9.02 -2.62 -8.75
N LYS A 211 9.86 -1.86 -9.44
CA LYS A 211 11.25 -1.66 -9.05
C LYS A 211 11.36 -0.31 -8.38
N PHE A 212 12.07 -0.20 -7.26
CA PHE A 212 12.30 1.11 -6.68
C PHE A 212 13.65 1.22 -6.01
N PHE A 213 14.10 2.45 -5.95
CA PHE A 213 15.30 2.85 -5.25
C PHE A 213 14.98 4.05 -4.36
N ASP A 214 15.35 3.93 -3.09
CA ASP A 214 15.13 4.95 -2.06
C ASP A 214 16.46 5.52 -1.58
N SER A 215 16.69 6.80 -1.90
CA SER A 215 17.89 7.55 -1.53
C SER A 215 18.02 7.86 -0.04
N PHE A 216 16.95 7.73 0.74
CA PHE A 216 17.01 7.95 2.19
C PHE A 216 17.62 6.75 2.92
N SER A 217 17.53 5.57 2.32
CA SER A 217 17.99 4.32 2.93
C SER A 217 19.49 4.06 2.75
N ASP A 218 20.09 4.60 1.69
CA ASP A 218 21.53 4.46 1.41
C ASP A 218 22.23 5.81 1.47
N LYS A 219 23.21 5.93 2.38
CA LYS A 219 23.99 7.13 2.68
C LYS A 219 24.69 7.71 1.43
N GLY A 220 23.99 8.52 0.63
CA GLY A 220 24.58 9.49 -0.28
C GLY A 220 24.80 9.10 -1.74
N LEU A 221 24.11 8.09 -2.29
CA LEU A 221 24.47 7.54 -3.62
C LEU A 221 23.72 8.09 -4.85
N SER A 222 22.70 8.95 -4.70
CA SER A 222 21.90 9.41 -5.86
C SER A 222 21.68 10.92 -5.89
N VAL A 223 22.77 11.67 -5.94
CA VAL A 223 22.71 13.12 -6.17
C VAL A 223 22.92 13.39 -7.65
N ASP A 224 21.99 14.08 -8.30
CA ASP A 224 22.16 14.49 -9.70
C ASP A 224 23.11 15.68 -9.85
N PHE A 225 23.38 16.09 -11.09
CA PHE A 225 24.25 17.23 -11.39
C PHE A 225 23.74 18.56 -10.82
N THR A 226 22.45 18.67 -10.46
CA THR A 226 21.87 19.84 -9.80
C THR A 226 22.06 19.82 -8.28
N GLY A 227 22.56 18.70 -7.75
CA GLY A 227 22.64 18.48 -6.31
C GLY A 227 21.33 17.98 -5.70
N ALA A 228 20.34 17.60 -6.52
CA ALA A 228 19.08 17.04 -6.04
C ALA A 228 19.26 15.55 -5.72
N ARG A 229 18.70 15.13 -4.58
CA ARG A 229 18.64 13.70 -4.27
C ARG A 229 17.50 13.05 -5.04
N ILE A 230 17.74 11.88 -5.63
CA ILE A 230 16.77 11.19 -6.48
C ILE A 230 16.30 9.90 -5.84
N SER A 231 15.00 9.66 -5.82
CA SER A 231 14.40 8.35 -5.57
C SER A 231 13.41 8.04 -6.68
N TRP A 232 13.24 6.78 -7.03
CA TRP A 232 12.41 6.43 -8.18
C TRP A 232 11.69 5.11 -7.98
N HIS A 233 10.56 4.99 -8.67
CA HIS A 233 9.74 3.81 -8.80
C HIS A 233 9.49 3.56 -10.29
N GLU A 234 9.74 2.36 -10.76
CA GLU A 234 9.44 1.92 -12.11
C GLU A 234 8.38 0.82 -12.06
N TYR A 235 7.38 0.97 -12.92
CA TYR A 235 6.22 0.11 -12.97
C TYR A 235 6.25 -0.71 -14.25
N TYR A 236 6.02 -2.00 -14.09
CA TYR A 236 6.01 -2.97 -15.17
C TYR A 236 4.76 -3.84 -15.06
N ASP A 237 4.28 -4.34 -16.21
CA ASP A 237 3.26 -5.37 -16.21
C ASP A 237 3.83 -6.74 -15.77
N LEU A 238 2.98 -7.76 -15.71
CA LEU A 238 3.39 -9.12 -15.34
C LEU A 238 4.30 -9.79 -16.37
N ASN A 239 4.36 -9.28 -17.60
CA ASN A 239 5.26 -9.73 -18.66
C ASN A 239 6.58 -8.96 -18.67
N ARG A 240 6.83 -8.12 -17.65
CA ARG A 240 8.00 -7.22 -17.54
C ARG A 240 8.08 -6.15 -18.63
N ASN A 241 6.96 -5.80 -19.28
CA ASN A 241 6.91 -4.62 -20.14
C ASN A 241 6.88 -3.38 -19.25
N PHE A 242 7.79 -2.43 -19.51
CA PHE A 242 7.83 -1.15 -18.82
C PHE A 242 6.55 -0.35 -19.09
N LEU A 243 5.95 0.21 -18.06
CA LEU A 243 4.73 1.01 -18.13
C LEU A 243 5.04 2.49 -17.96
N PHE A 244 5.64 2.87 -16.84
CA PHE A 244 6.02 4.25 -16.53
C PHE A 244 6.99 4.29 -15.35
N ARG A 245 7.62 5.45 -15.16
CA ARG A 245 8.49 5.75 -14.02
C ARG A 245 7.99 6.96 -13.26
N GLU A 246 8.02 6.86 -11.95
CA GLU A 246 7.86 7.96 -11.02
C GLU A 246 9.21 8.30 -10.41
N GLU A 247 9.64 9.55 -10.51
CA GLU A 247 10.91 10.02 -9.98
C GLU A 247 10.69 11.19 -9.03
N TYR A 248 11.08 10.99 -7.77
CA TYR A 248 11.16 12.02 -6.74
C TYR A 248 12.51 12.71 -6.80
N ARG A 249 12.50 14.03 -6.96
CA ARG A 249 13.67 14.90 -6.83
C ARG A 249 13.52 15.78 -5.62
N PHE A 250 14.37 15.56 -4.62
CA PHE A 250 14.46 16.36 -3.41
C PHE A 250 15.50 17.45 -3.64
N LEU A 251 15.04 18.67 -3.86
CA LEU A 251 15.88 19.81 -4.19
C LEU A 251 16.54 20.38 -2.92
N LYS A 252 17.68 21.06 -3.10
CA LYS A 252 18.36 21.78 -2.00
C LYS A 252 17.48 22.85 -1.35
N SER A 253 16.50 23.38 -2.08
CA SER A 253 15.52 24.34 -1.54
C SER A 253 14.55 23.74 -0.51
N GLY A 254 14.49 22.41 -0.38
CA GLY A 254 13.46 21.71 0.39
C GLY A 254 12.25 21.29 -0.45
N ASP A 255 12.12 21.82 -1.66
CA ASP A 255 11.08 21.44 -2.61
C ASP A 255 11.23 19.99 -3.06
N VAL A 256 10.10 19.37 -3.39
CA VAL A 256 10.05 18.01 -3.94
C VAL A 256 9.32 18.04 -5.28
N LEU A 257 9.94 17.48 -6.30
CA LEU A 257 9.31 17.24 -7.60
C LEU A 257 9.01 15.75 -7.73
N LEU A 258 7.79 15.37 -8.11
CA LEU A 258 7.48 14.04 -8.61
C LEU A 258 7.23 14.12 -10.11
N LEU A 259 8.13 13.54 -10.88
CA LEU A 259 8.06 13.45 -12.33
C LEU A 259 7.48 12.08 -12.71
N THR A 260 6.44 12.05 -13.55
CA THR A 260 5.94 10.82 -14.16
C THR A 260 6.39 10.76 -15.61
N MET A 261 7.20 9.77 -15.95
CA MET A 261 7.73 9.54 -17.29
C MET A 261 7.04 8.34 -17.96
N ASP A 262 6.65 8.51 -19.22
CA ASP A 262 6.00 7.45 -20.01
C ASP A 262 7.01 6.42 -20.57
N GLN A 263 6.52 5.47 -21.37
CA GLN A 263 7.33 4.41 -21.98
C GLN A 263 8.44 4.91 -22.89
N ALA A 264 8.31 6.11 -23.47
CA ALA A 264 9.31 6.74 -24.32
C ALA A 264 10.28 7.63 -23.51
N GLY A 265 10.13 7.68 -22.19
CA GLY A 265 10.92 8.54 -21.31
C GLY A 265 10.47 10.01 -21.29
N HIS A 266 9.32 10.34 -21.90
CA HIS A 266 8.82 11.71 -21.86
C HIS A 266 8.13 11.99 -20.54
N ILE A 267 8.39 13.17 -19.97
CA ILE A 267 7.66 13.64 -18.79
C ILE A 267 6.21 13.92 -19.21
N SER A 268 5.28 13.13 -18.66
CA SER A 268 3.85 13.24 -18.93
C SER A 268 3.12 14.05 -17.86
N LYS A 269 3.64 14.03 -16.63
CA LYS A 269 3.07 14.73 -15.46
C LYS A 269 4.18 15.16 -14.49
N ILE A 270 3.98 16.31 -13.86
CA ILE A 270 4.84 16.82 -12.78
C ILE A 270 3.94 17.21 -11.62
N ASN A 271 4.20 16.68 -10.43
CA ASN A 271 3.69 17.24 -9.18
C ASN A 271 4.81 17.98 -8.47
N VAL A 272 4.52 19.18 -7.99
CA VAL A 272 5.47 20.01 -7.26
C VAL A 272 4.96 20.24 -5.86
N TRP A 273 5.71 19.83 -4.85
CA TRP A 273 5.47 20.18 -3.45
C TRP A 273 6.50 21.21 -3.03
N ARG A 274 6.05 22.45 -2.84
CA ARG A 274 6.93 23.52 -2.40
C ARG A 274 7.10 23.52 -0.89
N ASP A 275 8.34 23.69 -0.43
CA ASP A 275 8.61 24.06 0.94
C ASP A 275 8.27 25.53 1.13
N ILE A 276 7.35 25.81 2.05
CA ILE A 276 6.91 27.17 2.39
C ILE A 276 7.17 27.50 3.87
N GLY A 277 8.12 26.79 4.51
CA GLY A 277 8.48 26.99 5.90
C GLY A 277 7.51 26.33 6.88
N LYS A 278 6.98 27.07 7.86
CA LYS A 278 6.14 26.52 8.95
C LYS A 278 4.75 25.99 8.53
N LEU A 279 4.42 26.01 7.24
CA LEU A 279 3.10 25.65 6.71
C LEU A 279 3.17 24.40 5.82
N THR A 280 2.03 23.73 5.64
CA THR A 280 1.87 22.54 4.80
C THR A 280 2.39 22.76 3.38
N LYS A 281 3.14 21.79 2.84
CA LYS A 281 3.63 21.82 1.46
C LYS A 281 2.47 22.05 0.49
N ARG A 282 2.61 22.99 -0.44
CA ARG A 282 1.60 23.24 -1.49
C ARG A 282 1.93 22.42 -2.73
N GLY A 283 0.99 21.54 -3.09
CA GLY A 283 1.02 20.72 -4.30
C GLY A 283 0.38 21.43 -5.49
N PHE A 284 0.97 21.35 -6.68
CA PHE A 284 0.23 21.54 -7.94
C PHE A 284 0.64 20.51 -8.98
N GLU A 285 -0.33 20.08 -9.78
CA GLU A 285 -0.15 19.12 -10.87
C GLU A 285 -0.05 19.86 -12.22
N LEU A 286 0.99 19.56 -12.99
CA LEU A 286 1.12 19.92 -14.39
C LEU A 286 1.02 18.66 -15.25
N ASN A 287 -0.14 18.40 -15.84
CA ASN A 287 -0.35 17.32 -16.82
C ASN A 287 -0.04 17.83 -18.24
N ILE A 288 1.15 17.50 -18.75
CA ILE A 288 1.70 18.08 -19.99
C ILE A 288 0.83 17.69 -21.20
N LEU A 289 0.39 16.44 -21.26
CA LEU A 289 -0.48 15.95 -22.35
C LEU A 289 -1.84 16.66 -22.35
N LYS A 290 -2.45 16.86 -21.18
CA LYS A 290 -3.72 17.59 -21.05
C LYS A 290 -3.57 19.06 -21.46
N VAL A 291 -2.48 19.71 -21.04
CA VAL A 291 -2.18 21.10 -21.42
C VAL A 291 -1.97 21.22 -22.92
N PHE A 292 -1.23 20.29 -23.54
CA PHE A 292 -0.98 20.28 -24.98
C PHE A 292 -2.28 20.07 -25.79
N LYS A 293 -3.10 19.08 -25.42
CA LYS A 293 -4.41 18.84 -26.05
C LYS A 293 -5.33 20.06 -25.94
N ARG A 294 -5.39 20.71 -24.77
CA ARG A 294 -6.20 21.92 -24.56
C ARG A 294 -5.72 23.09 -25.41
N ARG A 295 -4.41 23.26 -25.58
CA ARG A 295 -3.85 24.29 -26.48
C ARG A 295 -4.25 24.02 -27.93
N ASN A 296 -4.14 22.79 -28.40
CA ASN A 296 -4.47 22.43 -29.77
C ASN A 296 -5.98 22.46 -30.06
N SER A 297 -6.82 22.11 -29.09
CA SER A 297 -8.28 22.28 -29.22
C SER A 297 -8.69 23.76 -29.28
N ASN A 298 -8.02 24.62 -28.51
CA ASN A 298 -8.28 26.06 -28.55
C ASN A 298 -7.76 26.69 -29.85
N LEU A 299 -6.62 26.21 -30.38
CA LEU A 299 -6.09 26.60 -31.68
C LEU A 299 -7.05 26.21 -32.82
N SER A 300 -7.58 24.98 -32.82
CA SER A 300 -8.52 24.54 -33.85
C SER A 300 -9.89 25.25 -33.77
N GLN A 301 -10.36 25.60 -32.57
CA GLN A 301 -11.54 26.45 -32.40
C GLN A 301 -11.32 27.88 -32.88
N ASN A 302 -10.14 28.45 -32.65
CA ASN A 302 -9.81 29.80 -33.12
C ASN A 302 -9.58 29.86 -34.64
N LEU A 303 -9.11 28.78 -35.26
CA LEU A 303 -9.02 28.65 -36.72
C LEU A 303 -10.41 28.55 -37.37
N LYS A 304 -11.35 27.81 -36.76
CA LYS A 304 -12.75 27.72 -37.23
C LYS A 304 -13.58 29.00 -37.05
N LYS A 305 -13.17 29.91 -36.19
CA LYS A 305 -13.80 31.24 -36.03
C LYS A 305 -13.30 32.28 -37.04
N LYS A 306 -12.24 31.96 -37.80
CA LYS A 306 -11.64 32.84 -38.82
C LYS A 306 -11.93 32.40 -40.26
N SER A 307 -12.69 31.31 -40.45
CA SER A 307 -13.25 30.85 -41.72
C SER A 307 -14.74 31.19 -41.77
#